data_AF-A0A9D0YBU9-F1
#
_entry.id   AF-A0A9D0YBU9-F1
#
_cell.length_a   1.000
_cell.length_b   1.000
_cell.length_c   1.000
_cell.angle_alpha   90.00
_cell.angle_beta   90.00
_cell.angle_gamma   90.00
#
_symmetry.space_group_name_H-M   'P 1'
#
loop_
_entity.id
_entity.type
_entity.pdbx_description
1 polymer ?
#
loop_
_entity_poly.entity_id
_entity_poly.type
_entity_poly.pdbx_seq_one_letter_code
_entity_poly.pdbx_strand_id
1 'polypeptide(L)' 'MANQLGKRYTCETCGSSVLCTKSGEGEIDCCEKTMEIQEPRKLPSSD' A
#
# COMPACT_ATOMS: atom_id res chain seq x y z
N MET A 1 -12.61 3.26 0.53
CA MET A 1 -12.40 1.96 -0.16
C MET A 1 -11.88 0.94 0.85
N ALA A 2 -12.37 -0.29 0.80
CA ALA A 2 -11.90 -1.36 1.70
C ALA A 2 -10.40 -1.65 1.47
N ASN A 3 -9.66 -1.90 2.55
CA ASN A 3 -8.28 -2.33 2.45
C ASN A 3 -8.18 -3.76 1.89
N GLN A 4 -7.09 -4.03 1.17
CA GLN A 4 -6.91 -5.26 0.41
C GLN A 4 -5.82 -6.14 1.03
N LEU A 5 -6.20 -7.36 1.42
CA LEU A 5 -5.28 -8.36 1.94
C LEU A 5 -4.11 -8.61 0.96
N GLY A 6 -2.90 -8.64 1.51
CA GLY A 6 -1.66 -8.90 0.75
C GLY A 6 -1.17 -7.70 -0.07
N LYS A 7 -1.89 -6.57 -0.09
CA LYS A 7 -1.40 -5.34 -0.71
C LYS A 7 -0.52 -4.56 0.25
N ARG A 8 0.55 -3.98 -0.30
CA ARG A 8 1.40 -3.03 0.40
C ARG A 8 0.89 -1.63 0.10
N TYR A 9 0.78 -0.80 1.12
CA TYR A 9 0.37 0.58 1.01
C TYR A 9 1.56 1.48 1.33
N THR A 10 1.70 2.60 0.64
CA THR A 10 2.79 3.56 0.82
C THR A 10 2.23 4.93 1.13
N CYS A 11 2.81 5.59 2.14
CA CYS A 11 2.51 6.97 2.46
C CYS A 11 3.42 7.88 1.63
N GLU A 12 2.82 8.73 0.78
CA GLU A 12 3.53 9.73 -0.02
C GLU A 12 4.22 10.82 0.84
N THR A 13 3.77 11.04 2.07
CA THR A 13 4.29 12.13 2.92
C THR A 13 5.56 11.74 3.67
N CYS A 14 5.60 10.54 4.25
CA CYS A 14 6.75 10.08 5.05
C CYS A 14 7.53 8.91 4.42
N GLY A 15 7.04 8.32 3.33
CA GLY A 15 7.66 7.15 2.67
C GLY A 15 7.44 5.82 3.40
N SER A 16 6.70 5.81 4.52
CA SER A 16 6.38 4.57 5.24
C SER A 16 5.56 3.62 4.37
N SER A 17 5.82 2.32 4.51
CA SER A 17 5.05 1.29 3.81
C SER A 17 4.59 0.17 4.73
N VAL A 18 3.32 -0.22 4.58
CA VAL A 18 2.62 -1.19 5.44
C VAL A 18 2.03 -2.31 4.60
N LEU A 19 2.00 -3.53 5.11
CA LEU A 19 1.37 -4.69 4.46
C LEU A 19 0.04 -4.99 5.14
N CYS A 20 -1.05 -5.03 4.38
CA CYS A 20 -2.34 -5.48 4.90
C CYS A 20 -2.34 -7.00 5.08
N THR A 21 -2.32 -7.50 6.31
CA THR A 21 -2.32 -8.94 6.64
C THR A 21 -3.71 -9.48 6.97
N LYS A 22 -4.72 -8.60 7.05
CA LYS A 22 -6.14 -8.93 7.22
C LYS A 22 -6.98 -7.84 6.55
N SER A 23 -7.89 -8.22 5.67
CA SER A 23 -8.79 -7.27 5.01
C SER A 23 -9.88 -6.75 5.97
N GLY A 24 -10.34 -5.53 5.70
CA GLY A 24 -11.41 -4.83 6.40
C GLY A 24 -11.98 -3.72 5.53
N GLU A 25 -13.11 -3.15 5.95
CA GLU A 25 -13.90 -2.21 5.13
C GLU A 25 -13.34 -0.77 5.14
N GLY A 26 -12.41 -0.47 6.03
CA GLY A 26 -11.79 0.85 6.18
C GLY A 26 -10.59 1.10 5.27
N GLU A 27 -10.25 2.37 5.12
CA GLU A 27 -9.05 2.86 4.44
C GLU A 27 -7.85 2.88 5.39
N ILE A 28 -6.64 2.92 4.83
CA ILE A 28 -5.41 3.04 5.60
C ILE A 28 -4.92 4.48 5.47
N ASP A 29 -4.95 5.22 6.57
CA ASP A 29 -4.49 6.61 6.62
C ASP A 29 -3.15 6.73 7.35
N CYS A 30 -2.28 7.58 6.82
CA CYS A 30 -1.01 7.95 7.44
C CYS A 30 -0.72 9.42 7.11
N CYS A 31 -0.27 10.20 8.10
CA CYS A 31 -0.03 11.64 7.94
C CYS A 31 -1.28 12.41 7.44
N GLU A 32 -2.46 12.09 8.00
CA GLU A 32 -3.74 12.74 7.65
C GLU A 32 -4.16 12.56 6.18
N LYS A 33 -3.58 11.57 5.50
CA LYS A 33 -3.89 11.22 4.12
C LYS A 33 -4.08 9.72 3.95
N THR A 34 -4.96 9.35 3.02
CA THR A 34 -5.14 7.96 2.61
C THR A 34 -3.92 7.47 1.83
N MET A 35 -3.41 6.30 2.24
CA MET A 35 -2.25 5.68 1.63
C MET A 35 -2.59 5.01 0.29
N GLU A 36 -1.63 4.98 -0.62
CA GLU A 36 -1.81 4.39 -1.94
C GLU A 36 -1.28 2.94 -2.00
N ILE A 37 -1.93 2.09 -2.79
CA ILE A 37 -1.44 0.73 -3.02
C ILE A 37 -0.15 0.82 -3.83
N GLN A 38 0.92 0.25 -3.29
CA GLN A 38 2.18 0.11 -3.99
C GLN A 38 2.02 -0.89 -5.14
N GLU A 39 2.13 -0.40 -6.36
CA GLU A 39 2.15 -1.26 -7.53
C GLU A 39 3.44 -2.09 -7.58
N PRO A 40 3.36 -3.36 -8.03
CA PRO A 40 4.55 -4.16 -8.27
C PRO A 40 5.41 -3.46 -9.32
N ARG A 41 6.67 -3.14 -8.97
CA ARG A 41 7.64 -2.68 -9.95
C ARG A 41 7.89 -3.83 -10.93
N LYS A 42 7.60 -3.60 -12.21
CA LYS A 42 8.07 -4.48 -13.29
C LYS A 42 9.59 -4.41 -13.27
N LEU A 43 10.23 -5.43 -12.71
CA LEU A 43 11.66 -5.60 -12.90
C LEU A 43 11.89 -5.86 -14.40
N PRO A 44 12.91 -5.25 -15.03
CA PRO A 44 13.31 -5.70 -16.36
C PRO A 44 13.59 -7.20 -16.27
N SER A 45 13.02 -7.98 -17.19
CA SER A 45 13.33 -9.40 -17.32
C SER A 45 14.84 -9.54 -17.31
N SER A 46 15.38 -10.17 -16.28
CA SER A 46 16.81 -10.48 -16.23
C SER A 46 17.07 -11.52 -17.31
N ASP A 47 17.70 -11.08 -18.39
CA ASP A 47 18.36 -11.94 -19.38
C ASP A 47 19.59 -12.60 -18.73
#